data_AF-A0A7C5IDP1-F1
#
_entry.id   AF-A0A7C5IDP1-F1
#
_cell.length_a   1.000
_cell.length_b   1.000
_cell.length_c   1.000
_cell.angle_alpha   90.00
_cell.angle_beta   90.00
_cell.angle_gamma   90.00
#
_symmetry.space_group_name_H-M   'P 1'
#
loop_
_entity.id
_entity.type
_entity.pdbx_description
1 polymer ?
#
loop_
_entity_poly.entity_id
_entity_poly.type
_entity_poly.pdbx_seq_one_letter_code
_entity_poly.pdbx_strand_id
1 'polypeptide(L)'
;MGLLAAGCLALGVLPTLVIPVLDNAAALLVGAGAAQAMVPAVFAAPEKFSDLVTLGGNILHSVIPAQGAVVVPTDPGFSSIAPTYLIIAIPLAMLFGVLLARLLGGKTKVAKAPVWAGGITDFSPWCQYSATAYSNPVLVLFGSIYGPEINMVKRYFAEDSFHLTTKYERRITPFIERYFYEPLISIVDKFSLLLRWVQAGRVNQYLAYILVTLILTLILVGY
;
A
#
# COMPACT_ATOMS: atom_id res chain seq x y z
N MET A 1 -19.70 10.17 4.51
CA MET A 1 -18.58 10.28 3.55
C MET A 1 -17.88 8.94 3.27
N GLY A 2 -17.56 8.12 4.28
CA GLY A 2 -16.90 6.82 4.06
C GLY A 2 -17.70 5.82 3.20
N LEU A 3 -19.03 5.80 3.31
CA LEU A 3 -19.91 4.94 2.52
C LEU A 3 -19.90 5.26 1.01
N LEU A 4 -19.81 6.53 0.63
CA LEU A 4 -19.75 6.95 -0.77
C LEU A 4 -18.37 6.66 -1.38
N ALA A 5 -17.29 6.88 -0.60
CA ALA A 5 -15.94 6.53 -1.02
C ALA A 5 -15.76 5.01 -1.16
N ALA A 6 -16.30 4.23 -0.22
CA ALA A 6 -16.33 2.76 -0.32
C ALA A 6 -17.18 2.29 -1.50
N GLY A 7 -18.30 2.98 -1.78
CA GLY A 7 -19.12 2.75 -2.98
C GLY A 7 -18.34 2.99 -4.27
N CYS A 8 -17.62 4.12 -4.38
CA CYS A 8 -16.78 4.42 -5.55
C CYS A 8 -15.62 3.44 -5.73
N LEU A 9 -14.97 3.01 -4.64
CA LEU A 9 -13.93 1.98 -4.68
C LEU A 9 -14.51 0.63 -5.09
N ALA A 10 -15.67 0.24 -4.55
CA ALA A 10 -16.34 -1.02 -4.93
C ALA A 10 -16.78 -1.01 -6.41
N LEU A 11 -17.36 0.10 -6.88
CA LEU A 11 -17.74 0.30 -8.29
C LEU A 11 -16.51 0.35 -9.22
N GLY A 12 -15.41 0.94 -8.79
CA GLY A 12 -14.16 1.02 -9.55
C GLY A 12 -13.37 -0.29 -9.58
N VAL A 13 -13.46 -1.12 -8.54
CA VAL A 13 -12.76 -2.41 -8.43
C VAL A 13 -13.58 -3.56 -9.05
N LEU A 14 -14.90 -3.43 -9.16
CA LEU A 14 -15.80 -4.46 -9.72
C LEU A 14 -16.66 -3.99 -10.91
N PRO A 15 -16.11 -3.29 -11.93
CA PRO A 15 -16.90 -2.88 -13.08
C PRO A 15 -17.48 -4.10 -13.84
N THR A 16 -16.80 -5.25 -13.81
CA THR A 16 -17.25 -6.49 -14.45
C THR A 16 -18.57 -7.05 -13.89
N LEU A 17 -18.93 -6.74 -12.65
CA LEU A 17 -20.20 -7.16 -12.04
C LEU A 17 -21.33 -6.15 -12.29
N VAL A 18 -21.01 -4.87 -12.41
CA VAL A 18 -21.98 -3.78 -12.49
C VAL A 18 -22.44 -3.52 -13.93
N ILE A 19 -21.52 -3.62 -14.89
CA ILE A 19 -21.79 -3.43 -16.32
C ILE A 19 -22.91 -4.35 -16.85
N PRO A 20 -22.94 -5.67 -16.59
CA PRO A 20 -24.00 -6.54 -17.11
C PRO A 20 -25.38 -6.29 -16.47
N VAL A 21 -25.43 -5.84 -15.22
CA VAL A 21 -26.70 -5.49 -14.55
C VAL A 21 -27.28 -4.20 -15.12
N LEU A 22 -26.42 -3.20 -15.36
CA LEU A 22 -26.81 -1.95 -16.00
C LEU A 22 -27.21 -2.15 -17.46
N ASP A 23 -26.53 -3.04 -18.20
CA ASP A 23 -26.85 -3.32 -19.60
C ASP A 23 -28.20 -4.03 -19.75
N ASN A 24 -28.54 -4.96 -18.85
CA ASN A 24 -29.89 -5.57 -18.83
C ASN A 24 -30.99 -4.54 -18.53
N ALA A 25 -30.73 -3.60 -17.62
CA ALA A 25 -31.66 -2.52 -17.33
C ALA A 25 -31.79 -1.52 -18.50
N ALA A 26 -30.68 -1.22 -19.18
CA ALA A 26 -30.67 -0.34 -20.35
C ALA A 26 -31.31 -0.99 -21.58
N ALA A 27 -31.11 -2.29 -21.80
CA ALA A 27 -31.73 -3.06 -22.88
C ALA A 27 -33.25 -3.13 -22.73
N LEU A 28 -33.75 -3.23 -21.49
CA LEU A 28 -35.19 -3.16 -21.19
C LEU A 28 -35.81 -1.79 -21.50
N LEU A 29 -35.02 -0.71 -21.46
CA LEU A 29 -35.49 0.67 -21.65
C LEU A 29 -35.30 1.19 -23.09
N VAL A 30 -34.24 0.79 -23.79
CA VAL A 30 -33.82 1.36 -25.08
C VAL A 30 -33.95 0.36 -26.24
N GLY A 31 -34.18 -0.93 -25.97
CA GLY A 31 -34.33 -1.96 -26.99
C GLY A 31 -33.04 -2.30 -27.76
N ALA A 32 -31.93 -1.65 -27.44
CA ALA A 32 -30.59 -1.94 -27.93
C ALA A 32 -29.60 -1.84 -26.76
N GLY A 33 -28.74 -2.85 -26.62
CA GLY A 33 -27.72 -2.90 -25.57
C GLY A 33 -26.64 -1.84 -25.82
N ALA A 34 -26.59 -0.82 -24.98
CA ALA A 34 -25.55 0.21 -25.02
C ALA A 34 -24.14 -0.38 -24.80
N ALA A 35 -24.06 -1.58 -24.21
CA ALA A 35 -22.80 -2.31 -24.05
C ALA A 35 -22.12 -2.66 -25.39
N GLN A 36 -22.85 -2.99 -26.46
CA GLN A 36 -22.19 -3.39 -27.71
C GLN A 36 -21.34 -2.27 -28.35
N ALA A 37 -21.67 -1.00 -28.07
CA ALA A 37 -20.96 0.16 -28.63
C ALA A 37 -19.79 0.67 -27.76
N MET A 38 -19.81 0.42 -26.45
CA MET A 38 -18.82 0.95 -25.49
C MET A 38 -17.91 -0.12 -24.87
N VAL A 39 -18.23 -1.41 -25.04
CA VAL A 39 -17.47 -2.47 -24.41
C VAL A 39 -16.28 -2.88 -25.30
N PRO A 40 -15.07 -3.06 -24.73
CA PRO A 40 -13.89 -3.48 -25.48
C PRO A 40 -14.16 -4.70 -26.36
N ALA A 41 -13.46 -4.78 -27.51
CA ALA A 41 -13.66 -5.75 -28.60
C ALA A 41 -13.73 -7.23 -28.16
N VAL A 42 -13.23 -7.55 -26.97
CA VAL A 42 -13.39 -8.82 -26.25
C VAL A 42 -14.84 -9.29 -26.17
N PHE A 43 -15.77 -8.38 -25.93
CA PHE A 43 -17.19 -8.70 -25.75
C PHE A 43 -18.01 -8.50 -27.04
N ALA A 44 -17.44 -7.81 -28.03
CA ALA A 44 -18.06 -7.61 -29.34
C ALA A 44 -17.80 -8.77 -30.31
N ALA A 45 -16.72 -9.53 -30.13
CA ALA A 45 -16.36 -10.69 -30.95
C ALA A 45 -16.04 -11.93 -30.07
N PRO A 46 -17.06 -12.51 -29.39
CA PRO A 46 -16.87 -13.62 -28.45
C PRO A 46 -16.32 -14.90 -29.10
N GLU A 47 -16.49 -15.09 -30.42
CA GLU A 47 -16.02 -16.29 -31.11
C GLU A 47 -14.50 -16.33 -31.32
N LYS A 48 -13.82 -15.19 -31.39
CA LYS A 48 -12.37 -15.14 -31.63
C LYS A 48 -11.53 -15.28 -30.34
N PHE A 49 -12.14 -14.97 -29.19
CA PHE A 49 -11.50 -14.99 -27.88
C PHE A 49 -12.18 -15.96 -26.91
N SER A 50 -13.08 -16.83 -27.40
CA SER A 50 -13.80 -17.83 -26.61
C SER A 50 -12.87 -18.68 -25.77
N ASP A 51 -11.73 -19.06 -26.32
CA ASP A 51 -10.75 -19.93 -25.64
C ASP A 51 -10.02 -19.18 -24.52
N LEU A 52 -9.72 -17.90 -24.70
CA LEU A 52 -9.09 -17.06 -23.68
C LEU A 52 -10.07 -16.70 -22.55
N VAL A 53 -11.34 -16.47 -22.87
CA VAL A 53 -12.41 -16.22 -21.88
C VAL A 53 -12.77 -17.49 -21.13
N THR A 54 -12.80 -18.65 -21.81
CA THR A 54 -13.04 -19.96 -21.15
C THR A 54 -11.83 -20.43 -20.33
N LEU A 55 -10.59 -20.22 -20.77
CA LEU A 55 -9.40 -20.52 -19.96
C LEU A 55 -9.18 -19.52 -18.81
N GLY A 56 -9.41 -18.22 -19.03
CA GLY A 56 -9.12 -17.17 -18.05
C GLY A 56 -10.27 -16.87 -17.08
N GLY A 57 -11.52 -17.14 -17.47
CA GLY A 57 -12.72 -16.71 -16.75
C GLY A 57 -13.58 -17.79 -16.13
N ASN A 58 -13.46 -19.06 -16.52
CA ASN A 58 -14.37 -20.12 -16.03
C ASN A 58 -13.86 -20.89 -14.80
N ILE A 59 -12.60 -20.72 -14.37
CA ILE A 59 -12.04 -21.47 -13.23
C ILE A 59 -12.67 -21.05 -11.89
N LEU A 60 -13.06 -19.78 -11.76
CA LEU A 60 -13.62 -19.22 -10.51
C LEU A 60 -15.12 -18.90 -10.61
N HIS A 61 -15.78 -19.22 -11.72
CA HIS A 61 -17.21 -18.93 -11.96
C HIS A 61 -18.13 -19.63 -10.93
N SER A 62 -17.68 -20.73 -10.33
CA SER A 62 -18.42 -21.45 -9.28
C SER A 62 -18.34 -20.80 -7.90
N VAL A 63 -17.38 -19.91 -7.66
CA VAL A 63 -17.14 -19.26 -6.36
C VAL A 63 -17.43 -17.76 -6.41
N ILE A 64 -17.13 -17.10 -7.53
CA ILE A 64 -17.40 -15.68 -7.77
C ILE A 64 -18.03 -15.56 -9.16
N PRO A 65 -19.26 -15.03 -9.31
CA PRO A 65 -19.92 -14.84 -10.60
C PRO A 65 -19.33 -13.61 -11.34
N ALA A 66 -18.01 -13.50 -11.39
CA ALA A 66 -17.29 -12.49 -12.13
C ALA A 66 -16.70 -13.14 -13.37
N GLN A 67 -17.04 -12.61 -14.54
CA GLN A 67 -16.33 -12.92 -15.78
C GLN A 67 -14.86 -12.56 -15.55
N GLY A 68 -13.96 -13.54 -15.65
CA GLY A 68 -12.56 -13.36 -15.25
C GLY A 68 -11.93 -12.16 -15.92
N ALA A 69 -11.08 -11.46 -15.17
CA ALA A 69 -10.33 -10.34 -15.69
C ALA A 69 -9.41 -10.84 -16.81
N VAL A 70 -9.77 -10.59 -18.07
CA VAL A 70 -8.91 -10.78 -19.24
C VAL A 70 -8.60 -9.41 -19.78
N VAL A 71 -7.32 -9.06 -19.85
CA VAL A 71 -6.87 -7.79 -20.42
C VAL A 71 -6.46 -8.08 -21.86
N VAL A 72 -7.27 -7.64 -22.81
CA VAL A 72 -6.99 -7.74 -24.23
C VAL A 72 -6.58 -6.35 -24.74
N PRO A 73 -5.42 -6.24 -25.40
CA PRO A 73 -4.96 -4.99 -25.99
C PRO A 73 -5.84 -4.60 -27.19
N THR A 74 -5.96 -3.30 -27.45
CA THR A 74 -6.75 -2.77 -28.56
C THR A 74 -6.12 -3.07 -29.94
N ASP A 75 -4.82 -3.38 -29.99
CA ASP A 75 -4.11 -3.71 -31.22
C ASP A 75 -4.12 -5.24 -31.52
N PRO A 76 -4.55 -5.66 -32.73
CA PRO A 76 -4.70 -7.07 -33.09
C PRO A 76 -3.39 -7.88 -33.21
N GLY A 77 -2.23 -7.23 -33.07
CA GLY A 77 -0.90 -7.88 -33.04
C GLY A 77 -0.30 -8.03 -31.64
N PHE A 78 -0.97 -7.56 -30.59
CA PHE A 78 -0.42 -7.55 -29.23
C PHE A 78 -0.95 -8.72 -28.40
N SER A 79 -0.10 -9.28 -27.54
CA SER A 79 -0.44 -10.48 -26.75
C SER A 79 -1.46 -10.15 -25.65
N SER A 80 -2.47 -10.99 -25.49
CA SER A 80 -3.50 -10.85 -24.45
C SER A 80 -3.01 -11.47 -23.14
N ILE A 81 -3.38 -10.89 -22.00
CA ILE A 81 -2.99 -11.39 -20.67
C ILE A 81 -4.21 -11.74 -19.83
N ALA A 82 -4.16 -12.88 -19.13
CA ALA A 82 -5.16 -13.30 -18.15
C ALA A 82 -4.53 -13.25 -16.74
N PRO A 83 -4.64 -12.14 -15.99
CA PRO A 83 -4.08 -11.98 -14.64
C PRO A 83 -4.44 -13.10 -13.66
N THR A 84 -5.66 -13.64 -13.75
CA THR A 84 -6.11 -14.78 -12.93
C THR A 84 -5.24 -16.02 -13.14
N TYR A 85 -4.82 -16.28 -14.37
CA TYR A 85 -3.96 -17.41 -14.70
C TYR A 85 -2.50 -17.16 -14.33
N LEU A 86 -2.00 -15.92 -14.41
CA LEU A 86 -0.65 -15.59 -13.95
C LEU A 86 -0.44 -15.87 -12.46
N ILE A 87 -1.44 -15.57 -11.64
CA ILE A 87 -1.40 -15.83 -10.19
C ILE A 87 -1.27 -17.33 -9.89
N ILE A 88 -1.80 -18.21 -10.75
CA ILE A 88 -1.73 -19.67 -10.59
C ILE A 88 -0.49 -20.26 -11.30
N ALA A 89 -0.22 -19.81 -12.52
CA ALA A 89 0.83 -20.32 -13.38
C ALA A 89 2.22 -19.96 -12.85
N ILE A 90 2.43 -18.79 -12.26
CA ILE A 90 3.75 -18.41 -11.69
C ILE A 90 4.13 -19.35 -10.53
N PRO A 91 3.29 -19.56 -9.49
CA PRO A 91 3.59 -20.53 -8.44
C PRO A 91 3.77 -21.95 -8.97
N LEU A 92 2.94 -22.37 -9.93
CA LEU A 92 3.04 -23.70 -10.51
C LEU A 92 4.34 -23.89 -11.30
N ALA A 93 4.75 -22.88 -12.07
CA ALA A 93 6.02 -22.88 -12.78
C ALA A 93 7.22 -22.87 -11.82
N MET A 94 7.16 -22.10 -10.72
CA MET A 94 8.18 -22.15 -9.67
C MET A 94 8.24 -23.54 -9.02
N LEU A 95 7.10 -24.13 -8.68
CA LEU A 95 7.02 -25.48 -8.11
C LEU A 95 7.59 -26.51 -9.09
N PHE A 96 7.20 -26.43 -10.36
CA PHE A 96 7.72 -27.29 -11.42
C PHE A 96 9.23 -27.13 -11.57
N GLY A 97 9.75 -25.90 -11.57
CA GLY A 97 11.18 -25.63 -11.60
C GLY A 97 11.92 -26.22 -10.41
N VAL A 98 11.36 -26.13 -9.20
CA VAL A 98 11.93 -26.75 -7.99
C VAL A 98 11.90 -28.28 -8.09
N LEU A 99 10.79 -28.86 -8.53
CA LEU A 99 10.66 -30.31 -8.72
C LEU A 99 11.67 -30.82 -9.75
N LEU A 100 11.78 -30.14 -10.88
CA LEU A 100 12.70 -30.48 -11.95
C LEU A 100 14.16 -30.32 -11.49
N ALA A 101 14.48 -29.26 -10.74
CA ALA A 101 15.78 -29.09 -10.10
C ALA A 101 16.08 -30.20 -9.07
N ARG A 102 15.07 -30.69 -8.33
CA ARG A 102 15.21 -31.80 -7.38
C ARG A 102 15.37 -33.16 -8.07
N LEU A 103 14.66 -33.39 -9.18
CA LEU A 103 14.69 -34.63 -9.94
C LEU A 103 15.97 -34.75 -10.78
N LEU A 104 16.39 -33.66 -11.45
CA LEU A 104 17.58 -33.64 -12.32
C LEU A 104 18.87 -33.24 -11.59
N GLY A 105 18.79 -32.41 -10.55
CA GLY A 105 19.97 -31.83 -9.89
C GLY A 105 20.73 -32.77 -8.96
N GLY A 106 20.24 -33.99 -8.75
CA GLY A 106 20.89 -35.00 -7.92
C GLY A 106 21.07 -34.59 -6.45
N LYS A 107 21.85 -35.37 -5.70
CA LYS A 107 22.16 -35.05 -4.30
C LYS A 107 23.29 -34.03 -4.27
N THR A 108 22.99 -32.77 -3.92
CA THR A 108 24.01 -31.77 -3.64
C THR A 108 24.88 -32.25 -2.48
N LYS A 109 26.15 -32.58 -2.75
CA LYS A 109 27.11 -32.89 -1.69
C LYS A 109 27.50 -31.59 -1.01
N VAL A 110 26.85 -31.30 0.11
CA VAL A 110 27.21 -30.16 0.95
C VAL A 110 28.45 -30.55 1.77
N ALA A 111 29.62 -30.05 1.39
CA ALA A 111 30.81 -30.15 2.21
C ALA A 111 30.75 -29.09 3.32
N LYS A 112 30.93 -29.51 4.58
CA LYS A 112 31.10 -28.58 5.70
C LYS A 112 32.57 -28.22 5.79
N ALA A 113 32.90 -26.96 5.52
CA ALA A 113 34.24 -26.41 5.67
C ALA A 113 34.17 -25.20 6.62
N PRO A 114 35.29 -24.83 7.28
CA PRO A 114 35.36 -23.57 8.01
C PRO A 114 35.01 -22.40 7.09
N VAL A 115 34.29 -21.42 7.61
CA VAL A 115 33.95 -20.21 6.86
C VAL A 115 35.23 -19.42 6.57
N TRP A 116 35.32 -18.83 5.37
CA TRP A 116 36.40 -17.91 5.06
C TRP A 116 36.24 -16.65 5.92
N ALA A 117 37.03 -16.54 6.98
CA ALA A 117 37.00 -15.40 7.90
C ALA A 117 38.23 -14.49 7.76
N GLY A 118 38.82 -14.42 6.55
CA GLY A 118 39.95 -13.53 6.27
C GLY A 118 41.19 -13.81 7.12
N GLY A 119 41.38 -15.05 7.58
CA GLY A 119 42.50 -15.45 8.45
C GLY A 119 42.17 -15.54 9.93
N ILE A 120 40.94 -15.22 10.36
CA ILE A 120 40.49 -15.44 11.74
C ILE A 120 40.23 -16.93 11.98
N THR A 121 40.88 -17.50 12.99
CA THR A 121 40.80 -18.94 13.32
C THR A 121 39.75 -19.26 14.38
N ASP A 122 39.51 -18.32 15.31
CA ASP A 122 38.58 -18.50 16.44
C ASP A 122 37.50 -17.40 16.46
N PHE A 123 36.24 -17.81 16.60
CA PHE A 123 35.10 -16.89 16.65
C PHE A 123 34.68 -16.62 18.09
N SER A 124 34.90 -15.40 18.55
CA SER A 124 34.37 -14.93 19.83
C SER A 124 32.97 -14.31 19.66
N PRO A 125 32.15 -14.20 20.73
CA PRO A 125 30.84 -13.54 20.67
C PRO A 125 30.89 -12.09 20.14
N TRP A 126 32.04 -11.42 20.26
CA TRP A 126 32.26 -10.06 19.77
C TRP A 126 32.34 -9.97 18.24
N CYS A 127 32.57 -11.08 17.55
CA CYS A 127 32.59 -11.15 16.08
C CYS A 127 31.18 -11.21 15.47
N GLN A 128 30.13 -11.27 16.29
CA GLN A 128 28.75 -11.26 15.82
C GLN A 128 28.34 -9.89 15.31
N TYR A 129 27.43 -9.88 14.34
CA TYR A 129 26.83 -8.65 13.85
C TYR A 129 26.09 -7.97 15.01
N SER A 130 26.45 -6.73 15.32
CA SER A 130 25.73 -5.95 16.32
C SER A 130 24.37 -5.51 15.79
N ALA A 131 23.44 -5.21 16.70
CA ALA A 131 22.15 -4.61 16.33
C ALA A 131 22.33 -3.32 15.51
N THR A 132 23.35 -2.52 15.85
CA THR A 132 23.70 -1.30 15.11
C THR A 132 24.14 -1.59 13.68
N ALA A 133 24.94 -2.63 13.47
CA ALA A 133 25.36 -3.04 12.14
C ALA A 133 24.15 -3.52 11.31
N TYR A 134 23.23 -4.28 11.91
CA TYR A 134 22.03 -4.79 11.21
C TYR A 134 21.08 -3.67 10.77
N SER A 135 20.89 -2.66 11.62
CA SER A 135 20.01 -1.53 11.29
C SER A 135 20.67 -0.49 10.37
N ASN A 136 22.00 -0.52 10.20
CA ASN A 136 22.71 0.52 9.46
C ASN A 136 22.30 0.64 7.98
N PRO A 137 22.14 -0.44 7.20
CA PRO A 137 21.74 -0.34 5.80
C PRO A 137 20.38 0.33 5.61
N VAL A 138 19.41 -0.01 6.47
CA VAL A 138 18.08 0.61 6.46
C VAL A 138 18.18 2.10 6.72
N LEU A 139 18.97 2.50 7.71
CA LEU A 139 19.17 3.92 8.05
C LEU A 139 19.95 4.69 6.97
N VAL A 140 20.83 4.04 6.22
CA VAL A 140 21.54 4.66 5.09
C VAL A 140 20.61 4.80 3.88
N LEU A 141 19.93 3.71 3.48
CA LEU A 141 19.02 3.71 2.33
C LEU A 141 17.84 4.67 2.53
N PHE A 142 17.28 4.70 3.74
CA PHE A 142 16.16 5.56 4.08
C PHE A 142 16.59 6.79 4.88
N GLY A 143 17.88 7.15 4.83
CA GLY A 143 18.40 8.31 5.57
C GLY A 143 17.73 9.63 5.17
N SER A 144 17.30 9.77 3.91
CA SER A 144 16.53 10.93 3.45
C SER A 144 15.13 11.02 4.07
N ILE A 145 14.53 9.90 4.48
CA ILE A 145 13.19 9.86 5.05
C ILE A 145 13.26 9.97 6.58
N TYR A 146 14.15 9.19 7.20
CA TYR A 146 14.29 9.14 8.65
C TYR A 146 15.16 10.25 9.23
N GLY A 147 16.00 10.90 8.41
CA GLY A 147 16.89 11.99 8.83
C GLY A 147 17.70 11.67 10.10
N PRO A 148 18.45 10.56 10.17
CA PRO A 148 19.19 10.20 11.38
C PRO A 148 20.29 11.23 11.67
N GLU A 149 20.33 11.74 12.90
CA GLU A 149 21.36 12.66 13.37
C GLU A 149 22.54 11.85 13.94
N ILE A 150 23.71 11.96 13.30
CA ILE A 150 24.91 11.24 13.69
C ILE A 150 25.86 12.21 14.40
N ASN A 151 25.99 12.06 15.71
CA ASN A 151 26.91 12.85 16.54
C ASN A 151 28.13 11.99 16.91
N MET A 152 29.25 12.18 16.19
CA MET A 152 30.50 11.48 16.49
C MET A 152 31.32 12.26 17.52
N VAL A 153 31.30 11.82 18.78
CA VAL A 153 32.13 12.40 19.84
C VAL A 153 33.42 11.60 19.98
N LYS A 154 34.48 12.03 19.29
CA LYS A 154 35.83 11.48 19.50
C LYS A 154 36.43 12.12 20.75
N ARG A 155 36.52 11.38 21.86
CA ARG A 155 37.27 11.84 23.04
C ARG A 155 38.70 11.31 22.95
N TYR A 156 39.65 12.21 22.77
CA TYR A 156 41.07 11.89 22.88
C TYR A 156 41.46 12.00 24.36
N PHE A 157 41.57 10.88 25.05
CA PHE A 157 42.19 10.86 26.38
C PHE A 157 43.69 10.68 26.18
N ALA A 158 44.46 11.73 26.47
CA ALA A 158 45.91 11.67 26.57
C ALA A 158 46.27 11.57 28.04
N GLU A 159 46.23 10.37 28.60
CA GLU A 159 46.77 10.13 29.94
C GLU A 159 47.38 8.73 29.98
N ASP A 160 48.71 8.71 29.82
CA ASP A 160 49.71 7.66 30.09
C ASP A 160 49.47 6.19 29.67
N SER A 161 48.40 5.86 28.96
CA SER A 161 48.20 4.52 28.41
C SER A 161 47.27 4.61 27.20
N PHE A 162 47.76 4.19 26.03
CA PHE A 162 47.13 4.33 24.71
C PHE A 162 45.79 3.56 24.55
N HIS A 163 44.75 3.94 25.28
CA HIS A 163 43.39 3.44 25.10
C HIS A 163 42.53 4.53 24.45
N LEU A 164 42.54 4.55 23.12
CA LEU A 164 41.66 5.41 22.31
C LEU A 164 40.22 4.90 22.42
N THR A 165 39.43 5.43 23.35
CA THR A 165 37.99 5.15 23.43
C THR A 165 37.21 6.12 22.55
N THR A 166 36.60 5.61 21.48
CA THR A 166 35.71 6.40 20.62
C THR A 166 34.26 6.11 21.03
N LYS A 167 33.54 7.12 21.53
CA LYS A 167 32.12 6.97 21.87
C LYS A 167 31.26 7.39 20.67
N TYR A 168 30.44 6.46 20.18
CA TYR A 168 29.51 6.71 19.09
C TYR A 168 28.11 6.94 19.65
N GLU A 169 27.48 8.07 19.35
CA GLU A 169 26.08 8.35 19.69
C GLU A 169 25.29 8.67 18.41
N ARG A 170 24.12 8.03 18.26
CA ARG A 170 23.24 8.22 17.11
C ARG A 170 21.84 8.51 17.63
N ARG A 171 21.27 9.64 17.22
CA ARG A 171 19.91 10.07 17.58
C ARG A 171 19.04 10.03 16.34
N ILE A 172 17.85 9.45 16.45
CA ILE A 172 16.86 9.47 15.36
C ILE A 172 15.84 10.54 15.72
N THR A 173 15.74 11.59 14.91
CA THR A 173 14.64 12.55 15.06
C THR A 173 13.37 11.97 14.44
N PRO A 174 12.26 11.87 15.18
CA PRO A 174 11.01 11.34 14.66
C PRO A 174 10.43 12.29 13.59
N PHE A 175 10.55 11.89 12.31
CA PHE A 175 10.07 12.67 11.16
C PHE A 175 8.58 13.06 11.29
N ILE A 176 7.73 12.10 11.66
CA ILE A 176 6.28 12.32 11.76
C ILE A 176 5.97 13.32 12.89
N GLU A 177 6.69 13.27 14.01
CA GLU A 177 6.49 14.19 15.12
C GLU A 177 6.72 15.64 14.70
N ARG A 178 7.87 15.88 14.06
CA ARG A 178 8.26 17.23 13.65
C ARG A 178 7.42 17.82 12.52
N TYR A 179 7.09 17.02 11.50
CA TYR A 179 6.41 17.53 10.31
C TYR A 179 4.89 17.35 10.32
N PHE A 180 4.35 16.48 11.17
CA PHE A 180 2.91 16.21 11.23
C PHE A 180 2.31 16.59 12.57
N TYR A 181 2.84 16.07 13.68
CA TYR A 181 2.25 16.31 15.00
C TYR A 181 2.46 17.75 15.47
N GLU A 182 3.69 18.28 15.43
CA GLU A 182 3.98 19.67 15.84
C GLU A 182 3.10 20.72 15.12
N PRO A 183 2.99 20.74 13.77
CA PRO A 183 2.13 21.70 13.09
C PRO A 183 0.64 21.47 13.37
N LEU A 184 0.19 20.22 13.48
CA LEU A 184 -1.19 19.91 13.82
C LEU A 184 -1.57 20.45 15.20
N ILE A 185 -0.71 20.21 16.20
CA ILE A 185 -0.89 20.73 17.56
C ILE A 185 -0.91 22.26 17.53
N SER A 186 0.03 22.90 16.81
CA SER A 186 0.05 24.36 16.67
C SER A 186 -1.22 24.93 16.03
N ILE A 187 -1.80 24.23 15.04
CA ILE A 187 -3.07 24.60 14.43
C ILE A 187 -4.20 24.50 15.47
N VAL A 188 -4.29 23.39 16.20
CA VAL A 188 -5.30 23.18 17.24
C VAL A 188 -5.21 24.24 18.34
N ASP A 189 -4.00 24.61 18.76
CA ASP A 189 -3.78 25.67 19.75
C ASP A 189 -4.25 27.03 19.21
N LYS A 190 -3.93 27.37 17.97
CA LYS A 190 -4.42 28.59 17.32
C LYS A 190 -5.94 28.63 17.21
N PHE A 191 -6.57 27.51 16.82
CA PHE A 191 -8.02 27.40 16.80
C PHE A 191 -8.61 27.55 18.20
N SER A 192 -8.00 26.93 19.20
CA SER A 192 -8.44 27.05 20.60
C SER A 192 -8.42 28.51 21.06
N LEU A 193 -7.38 29.27 20.70
CA LEU A 193 -7.30 30.69 20.98
C LEU A 193 -8.37 31.50 20.22
N LEU A 194 -8.69 31.14 18.98
CA LEU A 194 -9.75 31.79 18.21
C LEU A 194 -11.14 31.53 18.80
N LEU A 195 -11.42 30.28 19.22
CA LEU A 195 -12.69 29.90 19.84
C LEU A 195 -12.91 30.58 21.20
N ARG A 196 -11.85 31.00 21.91
CA ARG A 196 -12.00 31.80 23.14
C ARG A 196 -12.81 33.09 22.92
N TRP A 197 -12.76 33.68 21.72
CA TRP A 197 -13.57 34.86 21.40
C TRP A 197 -15.08 34.57 21.31
N VAL A 198 -15.46 33.35 20.89
CA VAL A 198 -16.86 32.90 20.88
C VAL A 198 -17.40 32.73 22.30
N GLN A 199 -16.52 32.38 23.25
CA GLN A 199 -16.83 32.25 24.67
C GLN A 199 -16.52 33.54 25.47
N ALA A 200 -16.86 34.71 24.95
CA ALA A 200 -16.54 36.00 25.59
C ALA A 200 -17.30 36.28 26.91
N GLY A 201 -18.05 35.32 27.47
CA GLY A 201 -18.76 35.46 28.75
C GLY A 201 -19.93 36.46 28.73
N ARG A 202 -20.31 36.97 27.56
CA ARG A 202 -21.39 37.96 27.41
C ARG A 202 -22.71 37.24 27.19
N VAL A 203 -23.62 37.36 28.16
CA VAL A 203 -24.97 36.75 28.12
C VAL A 203 -25.72 37.05 26.82
N ASN A 204 -25.61 38.28 26.32
CA ASN A 204 -26.28 38.71 25.09
C ASN A 204 -25.83 37.94 23.83
N GLN A 205 -24.58 37.45 23.76
CA GLN A 205 -24.12 36.63 22.63
C GLN A 205 -24.77 35.24 22.63
N TYR A 206 -24.92 34.62 23.81
CA TYR A 206 -25.61 33.35 23.93
C TYR A 206 -27.09 33.46 23.57
N LEU A 207 -27.74 34.56 23.98
CA LEU A 207 -29.13 34.82 23.63
C LEU A 207 -29.32 34.96 22.10
N ALA A 208 -28.39 35.67 21.44
CA ALA A 208 -28.37 35.77 19.98
C ALA A 208 -28.14 34.40 19.32
N TYR A 209 -27.24 33.56 19.85
CA TYR A 209 -27.03 32.21 19.33
C TYR A 209 -28.29 31.36 19.43
N ILE A 210 -29.00 31.39 20.56
CA ILE A 210 -30.26 30.65 20.76
C ILE A 210 -31.33 31.10 19.76
N LEU A 211 -31.48 32.42 19.57
CA LEU A 211 -32.47 32.95 18.62
C LEU A 211 -32.15 32.54 17.18
N VAL A 212 -30.87 32.64 16.77
CA VAL A 212 -30.43 32.25 15.43
C VAL A 212 -30.59 30.75 15.20
N THR A 213 -30.19 29.90 16.15
CA THR A 213 -30.36 28.45 16.02
C THR A 213 -31.83 28.07 15.97
N LEU A 214 -32.70 28.71 16.76
CA LEU A 214 -34.14 28.45 16.75
C LEU A 214 -34.78 28.80 15.40
N ILE A 215 -34.43 29.95 14.81
CA ILE A 215 -34.89 30.33 13.47
C ILE A 215 -34.40 29.32 12.42
N LEU A 216 -33.11 28.94 12.46
CA LEU A 216 -32.53 27.95 11.54
C LEU A 216 -33.24 26.61 11.64
N THR A 217 -33.48 26.11 12.85
CA THR A 217 -34.22 24.86 13.08
C THR A 217 -35.66 24.95 12.57
N LEU A 218 -36.34 26.08 12.81
CA LEU A 218 -37.71 26.27 12.33
C LEU A 218 -37.78 26.26 10.79
N ILE A 219 -36.81 26.89 10.11
CA ILE A 219 -36.73 26.85 8.64
C ILE A 219 -36.44 25.43 8.15
N LEU A 220 -35.53 24.71 8.81
CA LEU A 220 -35.11 23.38 8.39
C LEU A 220 -36.16 22.29 8.66
N VAL A 221 -37.06 22.51 9.62
CA VAL A 221 -38.20 21.63 9.93
C VAL A 221 -39.49 22.09 9.23
N GLY A 222 -39.61 23.39 8.93
CA GLY A 222 -40.75 24.00 8.24
C GLY A 222 -40.71 23.88 6.71
N TYR A 223 -39.64 23.31 6.17
CA TYR A 223 -39.51 22.80 4.80
C TYR A 223 -39.53 21.27 4.82
#